data_AF-A0A183EYM1-F1
#
_entry.id   AF-A0A183EYM1-F1
#
_cell.length_a   1.000
_cell.length_b   1.000
_cell.length_c   1.000
_cell.angle_alpha   90.00
_cell.angle_beta   90.00
_cell.angle_gamma   90.00
#
_symmetry.space_group_name_H-M   'P 1'
#
loop_
_entity.id
_entity.type
_entity.pdbx_description
1 polymer ?
#
loop_
_entity_poly.entity_id
_entity_poly.type
_entity_poly.pdbx_seq_one_letter_code
_entity_poly.pdbx_strand_id
1 'polypeptide(L)' 'MAVPRGTPLFLSCTKHDEAFAPNFHDRLQQFIDTMHGLEPAGKEGVLVAGDPEKEHVALVEKCGGIPYHPNQITHAVSI' A
#
# COMPACT_ATOMS: atom_id res chain seq x y z
N MET A 1 -20.12 33.75 -26.42
CA MET A 1 -19.30 33.89 -25.20
C MET A 1 -19.25 32.54 -24.51
N ALA A 2 -18.18 31.78 -24.70
CA ALA A 2 -17.99 30.49 -24.05
C ALA A 2 -17.28 30.71 -22.71
N VAL A 3 -17.88 30.23 -21.62
CA VAL A 3 -17.28 30.27 -20.29
C VAL A 3 -16.09 29.28 -20.27
N PRO A 4 -14.86 29.72 -19.96
CA PRO A 4 -13.73 28.80 -19.89
C PRO A 4 -13.96 27.82 -18.74
N ARG A 5 -13.93 26.52 -19.07
CA ARG A 5 -14.05 25.41 -18.12
C ARG A 5 -13.02 25.59 -17.02
N GLY A 6 -13.50 25.77 -15.79
CA GLY A 6 -12.66 25.86 -14.60
C GLY A 6 -11.71 24.68 -14.54
N THR A 7 -10.42 24.98 -14.52
CA THR A 7 -9.43 24.03 -14.04
C THR A 7 -9.78 23.72 -12.60
N PRO A 8 -9.95 22.45 -12.20
CA PRO A 8 -10.02 22.13 -10.79
C PRO A 8 -8.62 22.33 -10.23
N LEU A 9 -8.33 23.52 -9.68
CA LEU A 9 -7.19 23.80 -8.81
C LEU A 9 -7.32 23.08 -7.45
N PHE A 10 -7.89 21.87 -7.42
CA PHE A 10 -8.08 21.06 -6.23
C PHE A 10 -7.07 19.90 -6.14
N LEU A 11 -6.21 19.74 -7.15
CA LEU A 11 -5.25 18.64 -7.23
C LEU A 11 -3.80 19.10 -7.02
N SER A 12 -3.52 19.90 -5.99
CA SER A 12 -2.15 20.30 -5.62
C SER A 12 -1.70 19.82 -4.23
N CYS A 13 -2.55 19.08 -3.51
CA CYS A 13 -2.18 18.48 -2.22
C CYS A 13 -1.75 17.00 -2.33
N THR A 14 -1.62 16.45 -3.53
CA THR A 14 -0.85 15.22 -3.72
C THR A 14 0.61 15.61 -3.82
N LYS A 15 1.45 15.15 -2.88
CA LYS A 15 2.89 15.43 -2.92
C LYS A 15 3.43 15.04 -4.29
N HIS A 16 4.03 16.00 -4.99
CA HIS A 16 4.66 15.78 -6.29
C HIS A 16 6.09 15.32 -6.04
N ASP A 17 6.40 14.05 -6.32
CA ASP A 17 7.71 13.45 -6.00
C ASP A 17 8.88 14.18 -6.69
N GLU A 18 8.64 14.75 -7.87
CA GLU A 18 9.64 15.52 -8.62
C GLU A 18 9.93 16.90 -7.99
N ALA A 19 9.03 17.41 -7.13
CA ALA A 19 9.23 18.67 -6.42
C ALA A 19 10.17 18.53 -5.21
N PHE A 20 10.42 17.29 -4.76
CA PHE A 20 11.31 17.01 -3.63
C PHE A 20 12.77 16.80 -4.08
N ALA A 21 12.99 15.94 -5.08
CA ALA A 21 14.30 15.71 -5.68
C ALA A 21 14.16 15.00 -7.05
N PRO A 22 15.11 15.19 -7.98
CA PRO A 22 15.14 14.38 -9.20
C PRO A 22 15.32 12.89 -8.87
N ASN A 23 14.62 12.03 -9.60
CA ASN A 23 14.67 10.56 -9.45
C ASN A 23 14.41 10.06 -8.02
N PHE A 24 13.56 10.75 -7.25
CA PHE A 24 13.28 10.39 -5.87
C PHE A 24 12.67 8.98 -5.73
N HIS A 25 11.74 8.63 -6.64
CA HIS A 25 11.09 7.33 -6.68
C HIS A 25 12.11 6.18 -6.84
N ASP A 26 12.99 6.27 -7.85
CA ASP A 26 13.98 5.22 -8.13
C ASP A 26 14.95 5.03 -6.97
N ARG A 27 15.38 6.12 -6.33
CA ARG A 27 16.27 6.07 -5.17
C ARG A 27 15.62 5.40 -3.97
N LEU A 28 14.33 5.69 -3.73
CA LEU A 28 13.58 5.02 -2.67
C LEU A 28 13.38 3.55 -2.97
N GLN A 29 13.06 3.19 -4.21
CA GLN A 29 12.91 1.79 -4.61
C GLN A 29 14.22 1.02 -4.39
N GLN A 30 15.36 1.56 -4.86
CA GLN A 30 16.67 0.96 -4.62
C GLN A 30 17.00 0.78 -3.14
N PHE A 31 16.62 1.75 -2.30
CA PHE A 31 16.80 1.65 -0.86
C PHE A 31 15.97 0.51 -0.25
N ILE A 32 14.70 0.41 -0.63
CA ILE A 32 13.80 -0.66 -0.19
C ILE A 32 14.35 -2.03 -0.63
N ASP A 33 14.74 -2.16 -1.91
CA ASP A 33 15.32 -3.40 -2.45
C ASP A 33 16.61 -3.80 -1.72
N THR A 34 17.45 -2.81 -1.36
CA THR A 34 18.66 -3.07 -0.58
C THR A 34 18.34 -3.61 0.80
N MET A 35 17.32 -3.07 1.48
CA MET A 35 16.89 -3.56 2.79
C MET A 35 16.36 -4.99 2.73
N HIS A 36 15.61 -5.33 1.66
CA HIS A 36 15.15 -6.70 1.43
C HIS A 36 16.27 -7.70 1.16
N GLY A 37 17.33 -7.26 0.49
CA GLY A 37 18.47 -8.10 0.14
C GLY A 37 19.45 -8.37 1.28
N LEU A 38 19.21 -7.85 2.49
CA LEU A 38 20.06 -8.11 3.65
C LEU A 38 19.86 -9.53 4.19
N GLU A 39 20.93 -10.08 4.78
CA GLU A 39 20.88 -11.38 5.45
C GLU A 39 19.85 -11.34 6.58
N PRO A 40 18.81 -12.20 6.54
CA PRO A 40 17.79 -12.23 7.57
C PRO A 40 18.37 -12.77 8.88
N ALA A 41 17.95 -12.19 10.00
CA ALA A 41 18.36 -12.66 11.33
C ALA A 41 17.67 -13.98 11.76
N GLY A 42 16.69 -14.47 10.98
CA GLY A 42 15.85 -15.62 11.31
C GLY A 42 15.42 -16.42 10.08
N LYS A 43 14.34 -17.20 10.23
CA LYS A 43 13.79 -18.04 9.15
C LYS A 43 13.02 -17.24 8.09
N GLU A 44 12.56 -16.06 8.46
CA GLU A 44 11.75 -15.19 7.61
C GLU A 44 12.67 -14.13 6.98
N GLY A 45 12.41 -13.77 5.72
CA GLY A 45 13.15 -12.72 5.02
C GLY A 45 12.95 -11.35 5.67
N VAL A 46 13.76 -10.37 5.27
CA VAL A 46 13.58 -8.99 5.73
C VAL A 46 12.29 -8.43 5.13
N LEU A 47 11.29 -8.19 5.98
CA LEU A 47 10.00 -7.62 5.61
C LEU A 47 10.04 -6.10 5.73
N VAL A 48 9.47 -5.41 4.75
CA VAL A 48 9.26 -3.96 4.79
C VAL A 48 7.79 -3.68 5.07
N ALA A 49 7.51 -2.50 5.63
CA ALA A 49 6.15 -2.08 5.91
C ALA A 49 5.32 -2.10 4.61
N GLY A 50 4.28 -2.94 4.60
CA GLY A 50 3.34 -3.09 3.49
C GLY A 50 3.39 -4.45 2.78
N ASP A 51 4.48 -5.22 2.89
CA ASP A 51 4.52 -6.59 2.34
C ASP A 51 3.53 -7.55 3.00
N PRO A 52 3.35 -7.59 4.34
CA PRO A 52 2.33 -8.46 4.94
C PRO A 52 0.93 -8.12 4.44
N GLU A 53 0.66 -6.85 4.11
CA GLU A 53 -0.65 -6.45 3.58
C GLU A 53 -0.85 -6.89 2.13
N LYS A 54 0.20 -6.87 1.31
CA LYS A 54 0.14 -7.43 -0.05
C LYS A 54 -0.15 -8.92 -0.01
N GLU A 55 0.50 -9.66 0.89
CA GLU A 55 0.25 -11.09 1.09
C GLU A 55 -1.18 -11.35 1.56
N HIS A 56 -1.69 -10.52 2.48
CA HIS A 56 -3.06 -10.65 2.97
C HIS A 56 -4.09 -10.37 1.88
N VAL A 57 -3.88 -9.35 1.04
CA VAL A 57 -4.74 -9.06 -0.12
C VAL A 57 -4.75 -10.25 -1.08
N ALA A 58 -3.59 -10.80 -1.43
CA ALA A 58 -3.49 -11.97 -2.30
C ALA A 58 -4.20 -13.20 -1.70
N LEU A 59 -4.14 -13.36 -0.37
CA LEU A 59 -4.86 -14.42 0.34
C LEU A 59 -6.38 -14.22 0.23
N VAL A 60 -6.89 -13.02 0.48
CA VAL A 60 -8.32 -12.70 0.40
C VAL A 60 -8.86 -12.89 -1.02
N GLU A 61 -8.12 -12.42 -2.03
CA GLU A 61 -8.46 -12.63 -3.44
C GLU A 61 -8.54 -14.11 -3.79
N LYS A 62 -7.58 -14.92 -3.31
CA LYS A 62 -7.56 -16.37 -3.53
C LYS A 62 -8.69 -17.10 -2.82
N CYS A 63 -9.03 -16.69 -1.59
CA CYS A 63 -10.13 -17.26 -0.83
C CYS A 63 -11.50 -16.82 -1.34
N GLY A 64 -11.57 -15.76 -2.16
CA GLY A 64 -12.82 -15.18 -2.64
C GLY A 64 -13.63 -14.49 -1.54
N GLY A 65 -12.98 -14.14 -0.42
CA GLY A 65 -13.63 -13.59 0.77
C GLY A 65 -12.66 -13.35 1.90
N ILE A 66 -13.08 -12.55 2.88
CA ILE A 66 -12.27 -12.22 4.06
C ILE A 66 -12.51 -13.27 5.13
N PRO A 67 -11.48 -14.03 5.56
CA PRO A 67 -11.63 -15.02 6.61
C PRO A 67 -11.78 -14.32 7.96
N TYR A 68 -12.92 -14.55 8.62
CA TYR A 68 -13.16 -14.12 9.99
C TYR A 68 -13.23 -15.32 10.93
N HIS A 69 -12.93 -15.09 12.21
CA HIS A 69 -13.15 -16.10 13.23
C HIS A 69 -14.67 -16.30 13.46
N PRO A 70 -15.17 -17.54 13.65
CA PRO A 70 -16.61 -17.82 13.78
C PRO A 70 -17.32 -16.95 14.82
N ASN A 71 -16.69 -16.72 15.97
CA ASN A 71 -17.25 -15.86 17.03
C ASN A 71 -17.53 -14.42 16.54
N GLN A 72 -16.70 -13.87 15.65
CA GLN A 72 -16.90 -12.51 15.12
C GLN A 72 -18.15 -12.44 14.25
N ILE A 73 -18.44 -13.51 13.49
CA ILE A 73 -19.66 -13.63 12.68
C ILE A 73 -20.88 -13.77 13.60
N THR A 74 -20.79 -14.60 14.64
CA THR A 74 -21.87 -14.77 15.62
C THR A 74 -22.26 -13.44 16.28
N HIS A 75 -21.27 -12.65 16.70
CA HIS A 75 -21.53 -11.35 17.31
C HIS A 75 -22.11 -10.33 16.32
N ALA A 76 -21.68 -10.34 15.05
CA ALA A 76 -22.20 -9.44 14.04
C ALA A 76 -23.67 -9.71 13.66
N VAL A 77 -24.10 -10.97 13.69
CA VAL A 77 -25.48 -11.38 13.36
C VAL A 77 -26.45 -11.18 14.53
N SER A 78 -25.96 -11.12 15.77
CA SER A 78 -26.78 -10.95 16.97
C SER A 78 -27.14 -9.50 17.34
N ILE A 79 -26.95 -8.55 16.41
CA ILE A 79 -27.27 -7.12 16.59
C ILE A 79 -28.67 -6.81 16.06
#